data_AF-A0AAE1TCE1-F1
#
_entry.id   AF-A0AAE1TCE1-F1
#
_cell.length_a   1.000
_cell.length_b   1.000
_cell.length_c   1.000
_cell.angle_alpha   90.00
_cell.angle_beta   90.00
_cell.angle_gamma   90.00
#
_symmetry.space_group_name_H-M   'P 1'
#
loop_
_entity.id
_entity.type
_entity.pdbx_description
1 polymer ?
#
loop_
_entity_poly.entity_id
_entity_poly.type
_entity_poly.pdbx_seq_one_letter_code
_entity_poly.pdbx_strand_id
1 'polypeptide(L)'
;MLVSVYTQGVKGSIGVNYGTEADNLPPPSKVARFLLDSTVIRRVRVFDADREKLRAFAGTGIAITITIPNDQIPHLTNLTFAQEWVKDILLPHTHATNIVRILVGNEVLSTANKLLISNLVPAMQTLHDALTGESLDDDIKISTPHSLGILSNSSPPLWGSLGRAMTLTYLNLSSTS
;
A
#
# COMPACT_ATOMS: atom_id res chain seq x y z
N MET A 1 -0.85 22.87 45.23
CA MET A 1 -0.73 23.11 43.78
C MET A 1 -0.62 21.74 43.13
N LEU A 2 -1.67 21.27 42.44
CA LEU A 2 -1.62 20.00 41.71
C LEU A 2 -0.95 20.26 40.36
N VAL A 3 0.17 19.58 40.11
CA VAL A 3 0.84 19.60 38.80
C VAL A 3 0.17 18.51 37.95
N SER A 4 -0.54 18.92 36.91
CA SER A 4 -1.02 17.99 35.88
C SER A 4 0.16 17.55 35.03
N VAL A 5 0.61 16.31 35.20
CA VAL A 5 1.60 15.69 34.31
C VAL A 5 0.86 15.24 33.06
N TYR A 6 0.94 16.03 31.99
CA TYR A 6 0.53 15.58 30.67
C TYR A 6 1.59 14.61 30.15
N THR A 7 1.34 13.30 30.22
CA THR A 7 2.05 12.35 29.39
C THR A 7 1.70 12.68 27.94
N GLN A 8 2.62 13.29 27.19
CA GLN A 8 2.54 13.36 25.73
C GLN A 8 2.44 11.91 25.25
N GLY A 9 1.25 11.50 24.79
CA GLY A 9 1.09 10.22 24.10
C GLY A 9 2.05 10.15 22.93
N VAL A 10 2.45 8.95 22.53
CA VAL A 10 3.22 8.75 21.28
C VAL A 10 2.51 9.50 20.16
N LYS A 11 3.23 10.33 19.39
CA LYS A 11 2.73 10.95 18.15
C LYS A 11 2.39 9.82 17.15
N GLY A 12 1.23 9.19 17.33
CA GLY A 12 0.66 8.25 16.39
C GLY A 12 0.03 9.02 15.23
N SER A 13 0.22 8.52 14.01
CA SER A 13 -0.54 9.01 12.85
C SER A 13 -1.74 8.10 12.63
N ILE A 14 -2.92 8.68 12.45
CA ILE A 14 -4.14 7.96 12.09
C ILE A 14 -4.29 8.00 10.56
N GLY A 15 -4.71 6.89 9.98
CA GLY A 15 -5.03 6.76 8.56
C GLY A 15 -6.40 6.16 8.33
N VAL A 16 -6.92 6.34 7.12
CA VAL A 16 -8.22 5.77 6.69
C VAL A 16 -8.10 5.04 5.35
N ASN A 17 -8.97 4.06 5.15
CA ASN A 17 -9.19 3.42 3.86
C ASN A 17 -10.24 4.23 3.09
N TYR A 18 -9.89 4.70 1.88
CA TYR A 18 -10.82 5.37 0.97
C TYR A 18 -11.35 4.35 -0.05
N GLY A 19 -12.42 3.65 0.34
CA GLY A 19 -13.15 2.74 -0.53
C GLY A 19 -14.13 3.50 -1.43
N THR A 20 -14.26 3.04 -2.68
CA THR A 20 -15.09 3.69 -3.71
C THR A 20 -16.22 2.82 -4.26
N GLU A 21 -16.46 1.64 -3.66
CA GLU A 21 -17.53 0.72 -4.04
C GLU A 21 -18.88 1.17 -3.45
N ALA A 22 -19.44 2.28 -3.96
CA ALA A 22 -20.76 2.81 -3.62
C ALA A 22 -21.25 3.81 -4.67
N ASP A 23 -22.54 4.14 -4.67
CA ASP A 23 -23.23 4.92 -5.72
C ASP A 23 -23.46 6.41 -5.38
N ASN A 24 -23.16 6.84 -4.15
CA ASN A 24 -23.48 8.17 -3.63
C ASN A 24 -22.30 8.90 -2.98
N LEU A 25 -21.07 8.50 -3.33
CA LEU A 25 -19.87 9.06 -2.71
C LEU A 25 -19.55 10.47 -3.22
N PRO A 26 -19.00 11.35 -2.37
CA PRO A 26 -18.46 12.63 -2.81
C PRO A 26 -17.30 12.42 -3.82
N PRO A 27 -17.09 13.36 -4.76
CA PRO A 27 -15.95 13.31 -5.67
C PRO A 27 -14.62 13.38 -4.90
N PRO A 28 -13.52 12.80 -5.43
CA PRO A 28 -12.24 12.71 -4.74
C PRO A 28 -11.70 14.04 -4.19
N SER A 29 -11.90 15.14 -4.92
CA SER A 29 -11.47 16.48 -4.48
C SER A 29 -12.19 16.96 -3.21
N LYS A 30 -13.48 16.62 -3.04
CA LYS A 30 -14.21 16.93 -1.79
C LYS A 30 -13.72 16.06 -0.64
N VAL A 31 -13.40 14.79 -0.89
CA VAL A 31 -12.84 13.89 0.11
C VAL A 31 -11.47 14.39 0.58
N ALA A 32 -10.57 14.73 -0.35
CA ALA A 32 -9.24 15.24 -0.02
C ALA A 32 -9.29 16.54 0.81
N ARG A 33 -10.15 17.50 0.42
CA ARG A 33 -10.38 18.74 1.19
C ARG A 33 -10.97 18.48 2.56
N PHE A 34 -11.98 17.61 2.65
CA PHE A 34 -12.56 17.23 3.94
C PHE A 34 -11.50 16.64 4.88
N LEU A 35 -10.66 15.72 4.39
CA LEU A 35 -9.59 15.15 5.20
C LEU A 35 -8.56 16.20 5.64
N LEU A 36 -8.18 17.12 4.75
CA LEU A 36 -7.20 18.18 5.04
C LEU A 36 -7.73 19.20 6.06
N ASP A 37 -8.92 19.72 5.82
CA ASP A 37 -9.44 20.92 6.49
C ASP A 37 -10.25 20.59 7.75
N SER A 38 -10.90 19.42 7.77
CA SER A 38 -11.91 19.07 8.78
C SER A 38 -11.51 17.89 9.67
N THR A 39 -10.34 17.28 9.46
CA THR A 39 -9.89 16.12 10.24
C THR A 39 -8.42 16.18 10.62
N VAL A 40 -8.02 15.31 11.56
CA VAL A 40 -6.61 15.08 11.92
C VAL A 40 -5.94 14.00 11.08
N ILE A 41 -6.66 13.40 10.12
CA ILE A 41 -6.16 12.28 9.31
C ILE A 41 -5.18 12.80 8.26
N ARG A 42 -3.98 12.24 8.23
CA ARG A 42 -2.91 12.62 7.28
C ARG A 42 -2.35 11.45 6.50
N ARG A 43 -3.07 10.33 6.49
CA ARG A 43 -2.73 9.12 5.73
C ARG A 43 -3.99 8.52 5.12
N VAL A 44 -3.95 8.18 3.84
CA VAL A 44 -5.06 7.52 3.15
C VAL A 44 -4.54 6.32 2.36
N ARG A 45 -5.28 5.22 2.40
CA ARG A 45 -5.10 4.09 1.49
C ARG A 45 -6.20 4.12 0.43
N VAL A 46 -5.81 4.08 -0.84
CA VAL A 46 -6.70 3.88 -1.98
C VAL A 46 -6.52 2.45 -2.53
N PHE A 47 -7.57 1.91 -3.16
CA PHE A 47 -7.61 0.51 -3.61
C PHE A 47 -7.31 0.30 -5.11
N ASP A 48 -6.91 1.37 -5.79
CA ASP A 48 -6.46 1.39 -7.17
C ASP A 48 -5.51 2.59 -7.38
N ALA A 49 -5.00 2.76 -8.60
CA ALA A 49 -4.17 3.89 -9.01
C ALA A 49 -4.94 4.88 -9.90
N ASP A 50 -6.21 5.13 -9.59
CA ASP A 50 -7.01 6.10 -10.33
C ASP A 50 -6.39 7.51 -10.30
N ARG A 51 -6.18 8.08 -11.49
CA ARG A 51 -5.47 9.35 -11.67
C ARG A 51 -6.26 10.53 -11.11
N GLU A 52 -7.59 10.47 -11.08
CA GLU A 52 -8.42 11.53 -10.50
C GLU A 52 -8.25 11.57 -8.98
N LYS A 53 -8.28 10.40 -8.32
CA LYS A 53 -7.95 10.27 -6.89
C LYS A 53 -6.56 10.79 -6.58
N LEU A 54 -5.52 10.38 -7.32
CA LEU A 54 -4.17 10.88 -7.06
C LEU A 54 -4.08 12.42 -7.21
N ARG A 55 -4.65 12.97 -8.28
CA ARG A 55 -4.70 14.44 -8.49
C ARG A 55 -5.44 15.18 -7.40
N ALA A 56 -6.52 14.61 -6.87
CA ALA A 56 -7.32 15.25 -5.83
C ALA A 56 -6.53 15.52 -4.53
N PHE A 57 -5.49 14.73 -4.25
CA PHE A 57 -4.64 14.89 -3.08
C PHE A 57 -3.36 15.68 -3.35
N ALA A 58 -3.14 16.16 -4.58
CA ALA A 58 -2.00 17.00 -4.92
C ALA A 58 -1.96 18.26 -4.05
N GLY A 59 -0.80 18.60 -3.51
CA GLY A 59 -0.59 19.78 -2.65
C GLY A 59 -1.15 19.67 -1.24
N THR A 60 -1.84 18.58 -0.88
CA THR A 60 -2.43 18.42 0.46
C THR A 60 -1.41 17.97 1.53
N GLY A 61 -0.30 17.36 1.10
CA GLY A 61 0.68 16.72 1.99
C GLY A 61 0.19 15.43 2.67
N ILE A 62 -1.08 15.03 2.48
CA ILE A 62 -1.62 13.77 3.00
C ILE A 62 -0.90 12.61 2.34
N ALA A 63 -0.34 11.71 3.15
CA ALA A 63 0.40 10.56 2.63
C ALA A 63 -0.54 9.52 2.00
N ILE A 64 -0.28 9.13 0.77
CA ILE A 64 -1.06 8.13 0.02
C ILE A 64 -0.35 6.78 0.00
N THR A 65 -1.11 5.74 0.32
CA THR A 65 -0.79 4.36 0.01
C THR A 65 -1.69 3.87 -1.12
N ILE A 66 -1.10 3.44 -2.23
CA ILE A 66 -1.82 2.90 -3.40
C ILE A 66 -1.91 1.39 -3.25
N THR A 67 -3.04 0.78 -3.59
CA THR A 67 -3.15 -0.67 -3.74
C THR A 67 -3.29 -1.01 -5.21
N ILE A 68 -2.45 -1.90 -5.70
CA ILE A 68 -2.58 -2.51 -7.02
C ILE A 68 -3.66 -3.59 -6.93
N PRO A 69 -4.70 -3.56 -7.79
CA PRO A 69 -5.71 -4.61 -7.84
C PRO A 69 -5.13 -6.00 -8.08
N ASN A 70 -5.77 -7.04 -7.52
CA ASN A 70 -5.25 -8.41 -7.56
C ASN A 70 -5.08 -8.95 -9.00
N ASP A 71 -5.97 -8.58 -9.91
CA ASP A 71 -5.95 -8.96 -11.33
C ASP A 71 -4.76 -8.37 -12.10
N GLN A 72 -4.13 -7.30 -11.61
CA GLN A 72 -2.95 -6.70 -12.24
C GLN A 72 -1.64 -7.41 -11.87
N ILE A 73 -1.62 -8.23 -10.82
CA ILE A 73 -0.42 -8.90 -10.31
C ILE A 73 0.30 -9.71 -11.39
N PRO A 74 -0.37 -10.53 -12.23
CA PRO A 74 0.32 -11.32 -13.24
C PRO A 74 1.04 -10.48 -14.30
N HIS A 75 0.51 -9.31 -14.65
CA HIS A 75 1.13 -8.43 -15.64
C HIS A 75 2.41 -7.79 -15.10
N LEU A 76 2.42 -7.47 -13.81
CA LEU A 76 3.55 -6.82 -13.16
C LEU A 76 4.77 -7.72 -13.03
N THR A 77 4.68 -9.04 -13.23
CA THR A 77 5.88 -9.89 -13.28
C THR A 77 6.76 -9.63 -14.50
N ASN A 78 6.29 -8.84 -15.47
CA ASN A 78 7.08 -8.34 -16.59
C ASN A 78 7.67 -6.97 -16.23
N LEU A 79 9.01 -6.85 -16.25
CA LEU A 79 9.71 -5.62 -15.89
C LEU A 79 9.35 -4.44 -16.81
N THR A 80 9.24 -4.65 -18.11
CA THR A 80 8.87 -3.59 -19.07
C THR A 80 7.48 -3.05 -18.75
N PHE A 81 6.52 -3.94 -18.49
CA PHE A 81 5.18 -3.54 -18.08
C PHE A 81 5.19 -2.77 -16.74
N ALA A 82 5.99 -3.21 -15.76
CA ALA A 82 6.12 -2.50 -14.48
C ALA A 82 6.74 -1.10 -14.66
N GLN A 83 7.75 -0.96 -15.52
CA GLN A 83 8.36 0.33 -15.86
C GLN A 83 7.37 1.27 -16.54
N GLU A 84 6.59 0.77 -17.51
CA GLU A 84 5.52 1.53 -18.17
C GLU A 84 4.45 1.95 -17.16
N TRP A 85 4.03 1.05 -16.27
CA TRP A 85 3.07 1.36 -15.21
C TRP A 85 3.58 2.48 -14.30
N VAL A 86 4.85 2.42 -13.84
CA VAL A 86 5.45 3.49 -13.02
C VAL A 86 5.48 4.81 -13.79
N LYS A 87 5.96 4.81 -15.03
CA LYS A 87 6.08 6.02 -15.86
C LYS A 87 4.74 6.68 -16.19
N ASP A 88 3.73 5.88 -16.50
CA ASP A 88 2.45 6.39 -17.00
C ASP A 88 1.43 6.66 -15.88
N ILE A 89 1.50 5.90 -14.79
CA ILE A 89 0.50 5.97 -13.72
C ILE A 89 1.04 6.70 -12.50
N LEU A 90 2.30 6.48 -12.13
CA LEU A 90 2.85 6.99 -10.87
C LEU A 90 3.57 8.32 -11.06
N LEU A 91 4.56 8.35 -11.96
CA LEU A 91 5.48 9.47 -12.16
C LEU A 91 4.79 10.83 -12.40
N PRO A 92 3.66 10.94 -13.12
CA PRO A 92 2.99 12.22 -13.32
C PRO A 92 2.45 12.86 -12.03
N HIS A 93 2.39 12.11 -10.93
CA HIS A 93 1.78 12.55 -9.67
C HIS A 93 2.79 12.75 -8.55
N THR A 94 3.98 12.15 -8.60
CA THR A 94 4.95 12.09 -7.48
C THR A 94 5.45 13.47 -7.03
N HIS A 95 5.51 14.45 -7.92
CA HIS A 95 5.95 15.80 -7.56
C HIS A 95 4.97 16.57 -6.68
N ALA A 96 3.66 16.33 -6.83
CA ALA A 96 2.63 17.11 -6.14
C ALA A 96 1.86 16.28 -5.12
N THR A 97 1.85 14.96 -5.26
CA THR A 97 1.10 14.02 -4.42
C THR A 97 2.08 13.23 -3.56
N ASN A 98 1.89 13.25 -2.24
CA ASN A 98 2.76 12.57 -1.29
C ASN A 98 2.49 11.05 -1.27
N ILE A 99 2.91 10.34 -2.31
CA ILE A 99 2.77 8.88 -2.40
C ILE A 99 3.93 8.25 -1.63
N VAL A 100 3.63 7.39 -0.65
CA VAL A 100 4.64 6.85 0.28
C VAL A 100 4.76 5.33 0.23
N ARG A 101 3.76 4.65 -0.35
CA ARG A 101 3.72 3.18 -0.39
C ARG A 101 2.86 2.67 -1.52
N ILE A 102 3.30 1.58 -2.13
CA ILE A 102 2.49 0.77 -3.04
C ILE A 102 2.29 -0.62 -2.43
N LEU A 103 1.04 -1.07 -2.41
CA LEU A 103 0.64 -2.38 -1.93
C LEU A 103 0.30 -3.25 -3.14
N VAL A 104 1.03 -4.34 -3.34
CA VAL A 104 0.73 -5.29 -4.42
C VAL A 104 -0.37 -6.24 -3.95
N GLY A 105 -1.58 -6.02 -4.47
CA GLY A 105 -2.77 -6.79 -4.12
C GLY A 105 -3.37 -6.47 -2.76
N ASN A 106 -4.43 -7.21 -2.44
CA ASN A 106 -5.10 -7.23 -1.15
C ASN A 106 -5.39 -8.68 -0.74
N GLU A 107 -4.79 -9.13 0.36
CA GLU A 107 -5.01 -10.46 0.96
C GLU A 107 -4.81 -11.64 -0.02
N VAL A 108 -3.88 -11.48 -0.96
CA VAL A 108 -3.65 -12.40 -2.10
C VAL A 108 -3.53 -13.86 -1.68
N LEU A 109 -2.83 -14.14 -0.58
CA LEU A 109 -2.61 -15.50 -0.06
C LEU A 109 -3.89 -16.19 0.42
N SER A 110 -4.96 -15.42 0.70
CA SER A 110 -6.26 -15.94 1.13
C SER A 110 -7.18 -16.27 -0.06
N THR A 111 -6.80 -15.88 -1.29
CA THR A 111 -7.65 -16.03 -2.49
C THR A 111 -7.73 -17.47 -3.03
N ALA A 112 -6.89 -18.38 -2.53
CA ALA A 112 -6.67 -19.73 -3.08
C ALA A 112 -6.26 -19.78 -4.57
N ASN A 113 -6.04 -18.62 -5.20
CA ASN A 113 -5.64 -18.53 -6.60
C ASN A 113 -4.13 -18.73 -6.73
N LYS A 114 -3.73 -19.93 -7.20
CA LYS A 114 -2.31 -20.31 -7.33
C LYS A 114 -1.51 -19.36 -8.20
N LEU A 115 -2.09 -18.83 -9.28
CA LEU A 115 -1.41 -17.90 -10.19
C LEU A 115 -1.12 -16.57 -9.47
N LEU A 116 -2.10 -16.02 -8.76
CA LEU A 116 -1.88 -14.77 -8.00
C LEU A 116 -0.84 -14.96 -6.89
N ILE A 117 -0.89 -16.10 -6.19
CA ILE A 117 0.05 -16.43 -5.12
C ILE A 117 1.47 -16.59 -5.65
N SER A 118 1.67 -17.32 -6.77
CA SER A 118 2.98 -17.51 -7.37
C SER A 118 3.57 -16.23 -7.96
N ASN A 119 2.72 -15.31 -8.42
CA ASN A 119 3.15 -14.09 -9.10
C ASN A 119 3.34 -12.90 -8.14
N LEU A 120 2.87 -13.00 -6.90
CA LEU A 120 2.93 -11.90 -5.93
C LEU A 120 4.36 -11.38 -5.69
N VAL A 121 5.28 -12.29 -5.35
CA VAL A 121 6.68 -11.94 -5.07
C VAL A 121 7.40 -11.41 -6.32
N PRO A 122 7.35 -12.10 -7.48
CA PRO A 122 7.94 -11.57 -8.70
C PRO A 122 7.40 -10.18 -9.09
N ALA A 123 6.10 -9.95 -8.95
CA ALA A 123 5.49 -8.65 -9.22
C ALA A 123 5.97 -7.54 -8.28
N MET A 124 6.22 -7.86 -7.00
CA MET A 124 6.81 -6.91 -6.05
C MET A 124 8.25 -6.57 -6.42
N GLN A 125 9.04 -7.55 -6.87
CA GLN A 125 10.45 -7.37 -7.25
C GLN A 125 10.59 -6.48 -8.49
N THR A 126 9.88 -6.81 -9.57
CA THR A 126 9.90 -6.01 -10.80
C THR A 126 9.39 -4.59 -10.60
N LEU A 127 8.38 -4.40 -9.75
CA LEU A 127 7.90 -3.07 -9.41
C LEU A 127 8.93 -2.30 -8.59
N HIS A 128 9.69 -2.97 -7.71
CA HIS A 128 10.80 -2.34 -6.98
C HIS A 128 11.90 -1.89 -7.94
N ASP A 129 12.32 -2.77 -8.85
CA ASP A 129 13.31 -2.44 -9.87
C ASP A 129 12.86 -1.26 -10.75
N ALA A 130 11.57 -1.19 -11.09
CA ALA A 130 11.00 -0.08 -11.82
C ALA A 130 11.04 1.25 -11.03
N LEU A 131 10.78 1.23 -9.72
CA LEU A 131 10.92 2.41 -8.87
C LEU A 131 12.37 2.85 -8.73
N THR A 132 13.31 1.91 -8.55
CA THR A 132 14.75 2.20 -8.49
C THR A 132 15.25 2.82 -9.80
N GLY A 133 14.75 2.35 -10.95
CA GLY A 133 15.05 2.95 -12.26
C GLY A 133 14.65 4.42 -12.39
N GLU A 134 13.65 4.87 -11.63
CA GLU A 134 13.18 6.26 -11.56
C GLU A 134 13.67 6.99 -10.29
N SER A 135 14.56 6.37 -9.49
CA SER A 135 15.04 6.90 -8.20
C SER A 135 13.92 7.23 -7.19
N LEU A 136 12.84 6.45 -7.19
CA LEU A 136 11.67 6.62 -6.30
C LEU A 136 11.64 5.63 -5.14
N ASP A 137 12.55 4.66 -5.11
CA ASP A 137 12.58 3.55 -4.16
C ASP A 137 12.94 3.97 -2.73
N ASP A 138 13.62 5.10 -2.57
CA ASP A 138 13.88 5.72 -1.26
C ASP A 138 12.60 6.28 -0.62
N ASP A 139 11.73 6.89 -1.43
CA ASP A 139 10.51 7.56 -0.99
C ASP A 139 9.28 6.65 -0.96
N ILE A 140 9.18 5.72 -1.92
CA ILE A 140 8.00 4.88 -2.15
C ILE A 140 8.35 3.42 -1.86
N LYS A 141 7.85 2.89 -0.73
CA LYS A 141 8.10 1.50 -0.35
C LYS A 141 7.05 0.55 -0.92
N ILE A 142 7.47 -0.65 -1.33
CA ILE A 142 6.55 -1.71 -1.77
C ILE A 142 6.24 -2.66 -0.61
N SER A 143 5.00 -3.13 -0.53
CA SER A 143 4.57 -4.16 0.42
C SER A 143 3.34 -4.89 -0.11
N THR A 144 2.77 -5.78 0.68
CA THR A 144 1.49 -6.43 0.40
C THR A 144 0.76 -6.69 1.72
N PRO A 145 -0.55 -6.39 1.81
CA PRO A 145 -1.32 -6.60 3.03
C PRO A 145 -1.84 -8.04 3.09
N HIS A 146 -1.80 -8.61 4.30
CA HIS A 146 -2.29 -9.95 4.59
C HIS A 146 -3.44 -9.91 5.58
N SER A 147 -4.41 -10.81 5.35
CA SER A 147 -5.35 -11.21 6.39
C SER A 147 -4.60 -11.91 7.51
N LEU A 148 -5.14 -11.85 8.74
CA LEU A 148 -4.63 -12.62 9.87
C LEU A 148 -4.70 -14.14 9.64
N GLY A 149 -5.48 -14.60 8.66
CA GLY A 149 -5.49 -16.00 8.22
C GLY A 149 -4.14 -16.53 7.71
N ILE A 150 -3.13 -15.66 7.55
CA ILE A 150 -1.75 -16.07 7.25
C ILE A 150 -1.06 -16.77 8.43
N LEU A 151 -1.56 -16.58 9.66
CA LEU A 151 -0.98 -17.15 10.87
C LEU A 151 -1.53 -18.56 11.11
N SER A 152 -0.63 -19.52 11.34
CA SER A 152 -0.97 -20.87 11.81
C SER A 152 -1.07 -20.97 13.33
N ASN A 153 -0.36 -20.10 14.05
CA ASN A 153 -0.52 -19.89 15.48
C ASN A 153 -0.47 -18.38 15.76
N SER A 154 -1.23 -17.92 16.74
CA SER A 154 -1.33 -16.51 17.12
C SER A 154 -1.50 -16.28 18.62
N SER A 155 -1.58 -17.33 19.44
CA SER A 155 -1.79 -17.22 20.88
C SER A 155 -0.92 -18.22 21.67
N PRO A 156 -0.08 -17.74 22.62
CA PRO A 156 0.23 -16.33 22.89
C PRO A 156 1.00 -15.68 21.72
N PRO A 157 1.07 -14.34 21.63
CA PRO A 157 1.78 -13.65 20.54
C PRO A 157 3.23 -14.08 20.33
N LEU A 158 3.92 -14.49 21.41
CA LEU A 158 5.30 -15.03 21.36
C LEU A 158 5.42 -16.28 20.47
N TRP A 159 4.34 -17.05 20.30
CA TRP A 159 4.32 -18.28 19.52
C TRP A 159 3.69 -18.08 18.13
N GLY A 160 3.52 -16.83 17.70
CA GLY A 160 3.03 -16.49 16.39
C GLY A 160 3.87 -17.11 15.27
N SER A 161 3.24 -17.78 14.31
CA SER A 161 3.96 -18.39 13.18
C SER A 161 3.12 -18.36 11.90
N LEU A 162 3.77 -18.14 10.76
CA LEU A 162 3.13 -18.24 9.44
C LEU A 162 2.76 -19.70 9.12
N GLY A 163 1.68 -19.91 8.39
CA GLY A 163 1.36 -21.23 7.83
C GLY A 163 2.46 -21.72 6.87
N ARG A 164 2.81 -23.02 6.93
CA ARG A 164 3.91 -23.61 6.14
C ARG A 164 3.86 -23.27 4.63
N ALA A 165 2.66 -23.27 4.05
CA ALA A 165 2.48 -22.95 2.64
C ALA A 165 2.85 -21.49 2.31
N MET A 166 2.65 -20.57 3.26
CA MET A 166 2.96 -19.15 3.11
C MET A 166 4.45 -18.86 3.36
N THR A 167 5.08 -19.56 4.31
CA THR A 167 6.52 -19.42 4.57
C THR A 167 7.36 -19.69 3.31
N LEU A 168 6.97 -20.68 2.50
CA LEU A 168 7.66 -21.02 1.25
C LEU A 168 7.56 -19.90 0.19
N THR A 169 6.47 -19.12 0.19
CA THR A 169 6.32 -17.96 -0.71
C THR A 169 7.30 -16.84 -0.35
N TYR A 170 7.57 -16.60 0.95
CA TYR A 170 8.44 -15.51 1.40
C TYR A 170 9.91 -15.88 1.55
N LEU A 171 10.27 -17.13 1.84
CA LEU A 171 11.68 -17.51 2.02
C LEU A 171 12.50 -17.40 0.72
N ASN A 172 11.86 -17.40 -0.46
CA ASN A 172 12.53 -17.12 -1.73
C ASN A 172 12.89 -15.63 -1.92
N LEU A 173 12.45 -14.72 -1.03
CA LEU A 173 12.82 -13.29 -1.04
C LEU A 173 14.14 -13.00 -0.32
N SER A 174 14.46 -13.76 0.73
CA SER A 174 15.64 -13.49 1.59
C SER A 174 16.97 -14.00 1.01
N SER A 175 16.95 -14.65 -0.16
CA SER A 175 18.14 -15.13 -0.85
C SER A 175 18.67 -14.17 -1.92
N THR A 176 18.10 -12.98 -2.08
CA THR A 176 18.47 -12.01 -3.12
C THR A 176 18.67 -10.58 -2.61
N SER A 177 18.89 -10.39 -1.31
CA SER A 177 19.28 -9.11 -0.69
C SER A 177 20.72 -9.14 -0.22
#